data_AF-A0A0S3PUI5-F1
#
_entry.id   AF-A0A0S3PUI5-F1
#
_cell.length_a   1.000
_cell.length_b   1.000
_cell.length_c   1.000
_cell.angle_alpha   90.00
_cell.angle_beta   90.00
_cell.angle_gamma   90.00
#
_symmetry.space_group_name_H-M   'P 1'
#
loop_
_entity.id
_entity.type
_entity.pdbx_description
1 polymer ?
#
loop_
_entity_poly.entity_id
_entity_poly.type
_entity_poly.pdbx_seq_one_letter_code
_entity_poly.pdbx_strand_id
1 'polypeptide(L)'
;MRRIAGALAALCLTTGIAAAADPTGEWLVADKVAKIKIENCKGAYWGVISWEKEPGVDKENPDAAKRTRPTLGMPIILGMKPSDPNKWEGQIYNAENGKTYTASISLDNPDLLNVRGCVMGFLCGGEKWTRVKAETTGRAAPPPGSPAPKTTAAAAPAQKSVCSAVGT
;
A
#
# COMPACT_ATOMS: atom_id res chain seq x y z
N MET A 1 -42.50 41.10 40.01
CA MET A 1 -41.22 41.13 39.25
C MET A 1 -40.45 39.84 39.54
N ARG A 2 -40.37 38.90 38.58
CA ARG A 2 -39.57 37.67 38.70
C ARG A 2 -38.42 37.75 37.70
N ARG A 3 -37.17 37.82 38.18
CA ARG A 3 -35.96 37.80 37.35
C ARG A 3 -35.61 36.35 37.04
N ILE A 4 -35.74 35.94 35.78
CA ILE A 4 -35.26 34.64 35.31
C ILE A 4 -33.79 34.85 34.92
N ALA A 5 -32.86 34.31 35.71
CA ALA A 5 -31.45 34.26 35.38
C ALA A 5 -31.24 33.09 34.40
N GLY A 6 -31.02 33.39 33.12
CA GLY A 6 -30.66 32.40 32.11
C GLY A 6 -29.19 32.03 32.21
N ALA A 7 -28.89 30.78 32.58
CA ALA A 7 -27.54 30.23 32.51
C ALA A 7 -27.24 29.86 31.05
N LEU A 8 -26.31 30.58 30.41
CA LEU A 8 -25.74 30.18 29.13
C LEU A 8 -24.77 29.01 29.36
N ALA A 9 -25.20 27.80 29.01
CA ALA A 9 -24.32 26.65 28.90
C ALA A 9 -23.48 26.79 27.62
N ALA A 10 -22.18 27.07 27.76
CA ALA A 10 -21.24 27.12 26.66
C ALA A 10 -20.93 25.68 26.19
N LEU A 11 -21.42 25.32 25.00
CA LEU A 11 -21.18 24.04 24.36
C LEU A 11 -19.79 24.07 23.68
N CYS A 12 -18.79 23.46 24.32
CA CYS A 12 -17.47 23.26 23.71
C CYS A 12 -17.57 22.21 22.59
N LEU A 13 -17.58 22.66 21.33
CA LEU A 13 -17.43 21.80 20.15
C LEU A 13 -15.97 21.37 20.03
N THR A 14 -15.66 20.11 20.38
CA THR A 14 -14.38 19.49 20.04
C THR A 14 -14.41 19.08 18.57
N THR A 15 -13.80 19.88 17.70
CA THR A 15 -13.54 19.50 16.31
C THR A 15 -12.44 18.44 16.28
N GLY A 16 -12.84 17.17 16.19
CA GLY A 16 -11.90 16.09 15.91
C GLY A 16 -11.32 16.25 14.50
N ILE A 17 -10.00 16.32 14.38
CA ILE A 17 -9.31 16.30 13.09
C ILE A 17 -9.42 14.88 12.55
N ALA A 18 -10.30 14.67 11.56
CA ALA A 18 -10.32 13.42 10.82
C ALA A 18 -9.03 13.33 9.98
N ALA A 19 -8.19 12.35 10.26
CA ALA A 19 -7.04 12.06 9.41
C ALA A 19 -7.54 11.66 8.02
N ALA A 20 -7.04 12.32 6.98
CA ALA A 20 -7.36 11.95 5.60
C ALA A 20 -6.84 10.54 5.33
N ALA A 21 -7.66 9.70 4.68
CA ALA A 21 -7.22 8.36 4.31
C ALA A 21 -6.08 8.41 3.29
N ASP A 22 -5.06 7.60 3.54
CA ASP A 22 -3.85 7.52 2.72
C ASP A 22 -3.48 6.04 2.50
N PRO A 23 -3.48 5.55 1.24
CA PRO A 23 -3.14 4.17 0.92
C PRO A 23 -1.62 3.95 0.88
N THR A 24 -0.80 4.99 1.06
CA THR A 24 0.67 4.90 1.11
C THR A 24 1.12 3.91 2.18
N GLY A 25 2.18 3.16 1.88
CA GLY A 25 2.78 2.16 2.77
C GLY A 25 3.01 0.83 2.07
N GLU A 26 3.39 -0.18 2.86
CA GLU A 26 3.62 -1.53 2.35
C GLU A 26 2.47 -2.46 2.75
N TRP A 27 2.01 -3.26 1.80
CA TRP A 27 0.82 -4.10 1.90
C TRP A 27 1.15 -5.54 1.55
N LEU A 28 0.76 -6.48 2.40
CA LEU A 28 0.86 -7.92 2.15
C LEU A 28 -0.38 -8.38 1.38
N VAL A 29 -0.18 -8.99 0.21
CA VAL A 29 -1.27 -9.56 -0.60
C VAL A 29 -1.97 -10.70 0.13
N ALA A 30 -3.19 -11.06 -0.27
CA ALA A 30 -4.04 -12.00 0.46
C ALA A 30 -3.36 -13.36 0.70
N ASP A 31 -2.71 -13.90 -0.32
CA ASP A 31 -2.02 -15.19 -0.28
C ASP A 31 -0.62 -15.12 0.36
N LYS A 32 -0.20 -13.93 0.81
CA LYS A 32 1.08 -13.68 1.50
C LYS A 32 2.32 -14.04 0.68
N VAL A 33 2.20 -14.04 -0.65
CA VAL A 33 3.28 -14.34 -1.59
C VAL A 33 4.06 -13.10 -2.06
N ALA A 34 3.51 -11.90 -1.86
CA ALA A 34 4.13 -10.65 -2.25
C ALA A 34 3.78 -9.51 -1.28
N LYS A 35 4.66 -8.51 -1.23
CA LYS A 35 4.38 -7.21 -0.63
C LYS A 35 4.42 -6.14 -1.71
N ILE A 36 3.48 -5.21 -1.64
CA ILE A 36 3.36 -4.07 -2.56
C ILE A 36 3.59 -2.79 -1.77
N LYS A 37 4.60 -2.01 -2.16
CA LYS A 37 4.82 -0.66 -1.63
C LYS A 37 4.08 0.34 -2.49
N ILE A 38 3.22 1.16 -1.89
CA ILE A 38 2.46 2.22 -2.53
C ILE A 38 3.03 3.58 -2.10
N GLU A 39 3.23 4.49 -3.05
CA GLU A 39 3.60 5.90 -2.82
C GLU A 39 2.73 6.85 -3.64
N ASN A 40 2.52 8.06 -3.12
CA ASN A 40 1.94 9.16 -3.87
C ASN A 40 3.02 9.81 -4.75
N CYS A 41 2.85 9.71 -6.06
CA CYS A 41 3.72 10.33 -7.03
C CYS A 41 2.96 11.43 -7.77
N LYS A 42 3.19 12.68 -7.35
CA LYS A 42 2.60 13.89 -7.94
C LYS A 42 1.06 13.85 -8.02
N GLY A 43 0.40 13.33 -6.99
CA GLY A 43 -1.06 13.29 -6.88
C GLY A 43 -1.72 12.03 -7.43
N ALA A 44 -0.95 11.09 -7.98
CA ALA A 44 -1.42 9.74 -8.32
C ALA A 44 -0.65 8.70 -7.52
N TYR A 45 -1.34 7.67 -7.03
CA TYR A 45 -0.73 6.60 -6.27
C TYR A 45 -0.25 5.50 -7.21
N TRP A 46 1.01 5.10 -7.00
CA TRP A 46 1.67 4.02 -7.73
C TRP A 46 2.14 3.00 -6.73
N GLY A 47 2.28 1.75 -7.17
CA GLY A 47 2.80 0.70 -6.31
C GLY A 47 3.60 -0.33 -7.06
N VAL A 48 4.69 -0.77 -6.42
CA VAL A 48 5.63 -1.76 -6.96
C VAL A 48 5.71 -2.96 -6.04
N ILE A 49 6.12 -4.09 -6.60
CA ILE A 49 6.45 -5.27 -5.82
C ILE A 49 7.73 -4.99 -5.02
N SER A 50 7.60 -4.89 -3.70
CA SER A 50 8.69 -4.55 -2.79
C SER A 50 9.36 -5.79 -2.19
N TRP A 51 8.65 -6.92 -2.16
CA TRP A 51 9.14 -8.23 -1.76
C TRP A 51 8.27 -9.32 -2.40
N GLU A 52 8.89 -10.47 -2.69
CA GLU A 52 8.21 -11.68 -3.17
C GLU A 52 8.75 -12.88 -2.40
N LYS A 53 7.89 -13.85 -2.13
CA LYS A 53 8.28 -15.12 -1.53
C LYS A 53 9.20 -15.91 -2.47
N GLU A 54 8.86 -15.90 -3.76
CA GLU A 54 9.62 -16.55 -4.83
C GLU A 54 9.82 -15.53 -5.96
N PRO A 55 11.00 -14.90 -6.06
CA PRO A 55 11.27 -13.93 -7.13
C PRO A 55 11.16 -14.55 -8.51
N GLY A 56 10.48 -13.84 -9.41
CA GLY A 56 10.18 -14.31 -10.76
C GLY A 56 10.54 -13.32 -11.86
N VAL A 57 10.05 -13.63 -13.06
CA VAL A 57 10.09 -12.75 -14.24
C VAL A 57 8.69 -12.63 -14.84
N ASP A 58 8.44 -11.56 -15.57
CA ASP A 58 7.14 -11.23 -16.15
C ASP A 58 6.80 -12.07 -17.40
N LYS A 59 6.83 -13.39 -17.24
CA LYS A 59 6.80 -14.37 -18.33
C LYS A 59 5.59 -14.25 -19.25
N GLU A 60 4.44 -13.83 -18.72
CA GLU A 60 3.19 -13.72 -19.46
C GLU A 60 3.02 -12.36 -20.16
N ASN A 61 4.01 -11.47 -20.11
CA ASN A 61 3.89 -10.16 -20.73
C ASN A 61 3.56 -10.30 -22.24
N PRO A 62 2.55 -9.56 -22.75
CA PRO A 62 2.23 -9.58 -24.18
C PRO A 62 3.40 -9.09 -25.06
N ASP A 63 4.25 -8.21 -24.51
CA ASP A 63 5.50 -7.77 -25.14
C ASP A 63 6.62 -8.77 -24.81
N ALA A 64 7.06 -9.52 -25.83
CA ALA A 64 8.08 -10.55 -25.68
C ALA A 64 9.41 -10.01 -25.10
N ALA A 65 9.76 -8.76 -25.36
CA ALA A 65 10.98 -8.14 -24.85
C ALA A 65 10.93 -7.92 -23.32
N LYS A 66 9.74 -7.91 -22.73
CA LYS A 66 9.54 -7.71 -21.28
C LYS A 66 9.46 -9.03 -20.51
N ARG A 67 9.37 -10.19 -21.18
CA ARG A 67 9.17 -11.49 -20.53
C ARG A 67 10.31 -11.96 -19.63
N THR A 68 11.48 -11.34 -19.75
CA THR A 68 12.66 -11.61 -18.95
C THR A 68 12.89 -10.57 -17.85
N ARG A 69 12.04 -9.53 -17.75
CA ARG A 69 12.20 -8.52 -16.70
C ARG A 69 11.84 -9.14 -15.33
N PRO A 70 12.62 -8.88 -14.28
CA PRO A 70 12.25 -9.28 -12.92
C PRO A 70 10.90 -8.67 -12.51
N THR A 71 10.09 -9.45 -11.79
CA THR A 71 8.84 -8.95 -11.20
C THR A 71 9.10 -8.08 -9.98
N LEU A 72 10.15 -8.36 -9.20
CA LEU A 72 10.58 -7.49 -8.11
C LEU A 72 10.89 -6.06 -8.61
N GLY A 73 10.28 -5.07 -7.97
CA GLY A 73 10.38 -3.65 -8.34
C GLY A 73 9.47 -3.23 -9.49
N MET A 74 8.74 -4.15 -10.11
CA MET A 74 7.81 -3.86 -11.20
C MET A 74 6.58 -3.13 -10.68
N PRO A 75 6.07 -2.13 -11.42
CA PRO A 75 4.82 -1.47 -11.06
C PRO A 75 3.61 -2.38 -11.32
N ILE A 76 2.77 -2.50 -10.30
CA ILE A 76 1.52 -3.28 -10.31
C ILE A 76 0.31 -2.37 -10.12
N ILE A 77 0.40 -1.39 -9.22
CA ILE A 77 -0.63 -0.37 -9.03
C ILE A 77 -0.26 0.84 -9.89
N LEU A 78 -1.13 1.23 -10.81
CA LEU A 78 -0.81 2.17 -11.88
C LEU A 78 -1.73 3.39 -11.81
N GLY A 79 -1.17 4.52 -11.37
CA GLY A 79 -1.79 5.85 -11.51
C GLY A 79 -3.15 6.01 -10.83
N MET A 80 -3.32 5.43 -9.63
CA MET A 80 -4.57 5.51 -8.87
C MET A 80 -4.85 6.95 -8.41
N LYS A 81 -6.02 7.49 -8.73
CA LYS A 81 -6.44 8.85 -8.35
C LYS A 81 -7.63 8.80 -7.40
N PRO A 82 -7.76 9.77 -6.47
CA PRO A 82 -8.91 9.82 -5.57
C PRO A 82 -10.23 9.87 -6.37
N SER A 83 -11.17 9.00 -6.02
CA SER A 83 -12.52 8.97 -6.62
C SER A 83 -13.61 9.28 -5.59
N ASP A 84 -13.45 8.78 -4.37
CA ASP A 84 -14.37 8.95 -3.23
C ASP A 84 -13.56 8.98 -1.92
N PRO A 85 -14.17 9.33 -0.77
CA PRO A 85 -13.51 9.15 0.52
C PRO A 85 -12.97 7.72 0.66
N ASN A 86 -11.68 7.61 0.96
CA ASN A 86 -10.98 6.34 1.15
C ASN A 86 -10.95 5.44 -0.10
N LYS A 87 -11.22 5.97 -1.31
CA LYS A 87 -11.23 5.19 -2.56
C LYS A 87 -10.45 5.89 -3.67
N TRP A 88 -9.73 5.09 -4.44
CA TRP A 88 -8.97 5.51 -5.60
C TRP A 88 -9.22 4.59 -6.79
N GLU A 89 -9.16 5.15 -7.99
CA GLU A 89 -9.37 4.43 -9.25
C GLU A 89 -8.22 4.66 -10.22
N GLY A 90 -7.91 3.63 -11.00
CA GLY A 90 -6.76 3.57 -11.89
C GLY A 90 -6.67 2.21 -12.56
N GLN A 91 -5.45 1.67 -12.67
CA GLN A 91 -5.21 0.39 -13.31
C GLN A 91 -4.34 -0.53 -12.47
N ILE A 92 -4.48 -1.84 -12.69
CA ILE A 92 -3.60 -2.87 -12.12
C ILE A 92 -3.06 -3.76 -13.23
N TYR A 93 -1.75 -4.00 -13.24
CA TYR A 93 -1.12 -5.02 -14.07
C TYR A 93 -1.00 -6.34 -13.28
N ASN A 94 -1.49 -7.45 -13.84
CA ASN A 94 -1.26 -8.78 -13.30
C ASN A 94 -0.22 -9.52 -14.14
N ALA A 95 0.95 -9.78 -13.56
CA ALA A 95 2.07 -10.46 -14.21
C ALA A 95 1.82 -11.97 -14.44
N GLU A 96 0.91 -12.57 -13.67
CA GLU A 96 0.56 -13.99 -13.79
C GLU A 96 -0.23 -14.31 -15.06
N ASN A 97 -0.80 -13.29 -15.70
CA ASN A 97 -1.55 -13.46 -16.94
C ASN A 97 -1.29 -12.38 -18.01
N GLY A 98 -0.38 -11.44 -17.72
CA GLY A 98 0.04 -10.39 -18.65
C GLY A 98 -1.01 -9.31 -18.92
N LYS A 99 -2.08 -9.21 -18.12
CA LYS A 99 -3.20 -8.29 -18.40
C LYS A 99 -3.19 -7.07 -17.49
N THR A 100 -3.70 -5.97 -18.05
CA THR A 100 -4.00 -4.76 -17.29
C THR A 100 -5.51 -4.63 -17.13
N TYR A 101 -5.95 -4.28 -15.93
CA TYR A 101 -7.35 -4.16 -15.55
C TYR A 101 -7.66 -2.74 -15.11
N THR A 102 -8.84 -2.23 -15.44
CA THR A 102 -9.42 -1.11 -14.70
C THR A 102 -9.64 -1.57 -13.27
N ALA A 103 -9.18 -0.78 -12.32
CA ALA A 103 -9.13 -1.19 -10.92
C ALA A 103 -9.46 -0.05 -9.96
N SER A 104 -9.86 -0.44 -8.77
CA SER A 104 -10.04 0.46 -7.63
C SER A 104 -9.35 -0.11 -6.39
N ILE A 105 -8.89 0.78 -5.53
CA ILE A 105 -8.47 0.44 -4.17
C ILE A 105 -9.29 1.24 -3.18
N SER A 106 -9.64 0.64 -2.04
CA SER A 106 -10.31 1.36 -0.96
C SER A 106 -9.82 0.90 0.41
N LEU A 107 -9.73 1.83 1.37
CA LEU A 107 -9.39 1.50 2.76
C LEU A 107 -10.68 1.20 3.53
N ASP A 108 -10.84 -0.07 3.94
CA ASP A 108 -11.89 -0.47 4.89
C ASP A 108 -11.55 0.08 6.30
N ASN A 109 -10.26 0.09 6.64
CA ASN A 109 -9.67 0.74 7.81
C ASN A 109 -8.17 1.00 7.54
N PRO A 110 -7.42 1.67 8.44
CA PRO A 110 -6.01 1.98 8.19
C PRO A 110 -5.13 0.77 7.84
N ASP A 111 -5.48 -0.45 8.30
CA ASP A 111 -4.69 -1.66 8.15
C ASP A 111 -5.25 -2.65 7.10
N LEU A 112 -6.35 -2.31 6.41
CA LEU A 112 -7.03 -3.22 5.47
C LEU A 112 -7.38 -2.50 4.15
N LEU A 113 -6.68 -2.88 3.08
CA LEU A 113 -6.88 -2.36 1.74
C LEU A 113 -7.68 -3.36 0.91
N ASN A 114 -8.82 -2.94 0.38
CA ASN A 114 -9.59 -3.68 -0.60
C ASN A 114 -9.08 -3.33 -1.99
N VAL A 115 -8.70 -4.33 -2.78
CA VAL A 115 -8.18 -4.17 -4.13
C VAL A 115 -9.13 -4.89 -5.08
N ARG A 116 -9.72 -4.19 -6.05
CA ARG A 116 -10.63 -4.78 -7.04
C ARG A 116 -10.18 -4.45 -8.45
N GLY A 117 -10.20 -5.45 -9.33
CA GLY A 117 -9.96 -5.30 -10.76
C GLY A 117 -11.13 -5.87 -11.55
N CYS A 118 -11.50 -5.22 -12.66
CA CYS A 118 -12.59 -5.66 -13.53
C CYS A 118 -12.12 -5.81 -14.98
N VAL A 119 -12.52 -6.90 -15.63
CA VAL A 119 -12.42 -7.04 -17.09
C VAL A 119 -13.63 -6.38 -17.72
N MET A 120 -13.40 -5.43 -18.62
CA MET A 120 -14.45 -4.72 -19.38
C MET A 120 -15.54 -4.06 -18.50
N GLY A 121 -15.24 -3.80 -17.21
CA GLY A 121 -16.15 -3.14 -16.27
C GLY A 121 -17.24 -4.02 -15.63
N PHE A 122 -17.37 -5.31 -15.97
CA PHE A 122 -18.45 -6.16 -15.45
C PHE A 122 -18.00 -7.49 -14.81
N LEU A 123 -16.86 -8.07 -15.23
CA LEU A 123 -16.30 -9.26 -14.55
C LEU A 123 -15.23 -8.82 -13.56
N CYS A 124 -15.62 -8.65 -12.30
CA CYS A 124 -14.78 -8.12 -11.25
C CYS A 124 -14.31 -9.22 -10.29
N GLY A 125 -13.02 -9.19 -9.95
CA GLY A 125 -12.44 -9.92 -8.83
C GLY A 125 -11.82 -8.95 -7.84
N GLY A 126 -11.43 -9.44 -6.67
CA GLY A 126 -10.71 -8.61 -5.71
C GLY A 126 -10.16 -9.38 -4.53
N GLU A 127 -9.25 -8.71 -3.85
CA GLU A 127 -8.51 -9.22 -2.69
C GLU A 127 -8.54 -8.20 -1.56
N LYS A 128 -8.27 -8.70 -0.35
CA LYS A 128 -8.00 -7.84 0.81
C LYS A 128 -6.55 -7.98 1.20
N TRP A 129 -5.83 -6.87 1.15
CA TRP A 129 -4.44 -6.79 1.54
C TRP A 129 -4.33 -6.22 2.94
N THR A 130 -3.35 -6.70 3.69
CA THR A 130 -3.11 -6.28 5.07
C THR A 130 -1.88 -5.40 5.15
N ARG A 131 -1.94 -4.34 5.95
CA ARG A 131 -0.80 -3.45 6.11
C ARG A 131 0.35 -4.20 6.78
N VAL A 132 1.55 -4.08 6.19
CA VAL A 132 2.77 -4.53 6.85
C VAL A 132 3.07 -3.52 7.95
N LYS A 133 2.86 -3.94 9.21
CA LYS A 133 3.36 -3.18 10.35
C LYS A 133 4.87 -3.33 10.35
N ALA A 134 5.59 -2.22 10.51
CA ALA A 134 7.01 -2.31 10.81
C ALA A 134 7.14 -3.27 12.00
N GLU A 135 7.91 -4.34 11.83
CA GLU A 135 8.22 -5.24 12.92
C GLU A 135 8.88 -4.39 14.02
N THR A 136 8.10 -3.92 15.00
CA THR A 136 8.57 -3.75 16.37
C THR A 136 8.84 -5.16 16.90
N THR A 137 9.78 -5.88 16.28
CA THR A 137 10.51 -6.92 17.00
C THR A 137 11.18 -6.16 18.12
N GLY A 138 10.69 -6.34 19.34
CA GLY A 138 11.28 -5.77 20.53
C GLY A 138 12.77 -6.13 20.54
N ARG A 139 13.61 -5.17 20.15
CA ARG A 139 14.98 -5.16 20.61
C ARG A 139 14.91 -4.73 22.06
N ALA A 140 14.58 -5.68 22.93
CA ALA A 140 15.13 -5.64 24.27
C ALA A 140 16.63 -5.42 24.07
N ALA A 141 17.16 -4.34 24.65
CA ALA A 141 18.59 -4.14 24.68
C ALA A 141 19.23 -5.43 25.21
N PRO A 142 20.27 -5.98 24.57
CA PRO A 142 20.96 -7.12 25.15
C PRO A 142 21.44 -6.73 26.56
N PRO A 143 21.39 -7.63 27.55
CA PRO A 143 21.96 -7.35 28.86
C PRO A 143 23.43 -6.94 28.70
N PRO A 144 23.92 -5.95 29.48
CA PRO A 144 25.30 -5.52 29.38
C PRO A 144 26.23 -6.70 29.67
N GLY A 145 27.06 -7.07 28.69
CA GLY A 145 28.07 -8.14 28.82
C GLY A 145 27.99 -9.27 27.78
N SER A 146 26.93 -9.35 26.96
CA SER A 146 26.88 -10.34 25.87
C SER A 146 27.74 -9.90 24.68
N PRO A 147 28.62 -10.77 24.14
CA PRO A 147 29.30 -10.48 22.87
C PRO A 147 28.27 -10.30 21.76
N ALA A 148 28.40 -9.22 20.98
CA ALA A 148 27.52 -8.98 19.84
C ALA A 148 27.54 -10.20 18.89
N PRO A 149 26.37 -10.64 18.35
CA PRO A 149 26.38 -11.60 17.27
C PRO A 149 27.14 -11.00 16.09
N LYS A 150 28.16 -11.69 15.60
CA LYS A 150 28.73 -11.43 14.28
C LYS A 150 27.75 -11.96 13.23
N THR A 151 26.63 -11.27 13.07
CA THR A 151 25.70 -11.55 11.99
C THR A 151 26.04 -10.65 10.82
N THR A 152 26.59 -11.27 9.77
CA THR A 152 26.49 -10.81 8.40
C THR A 152 25.00 -10.80 8.01
N ALA A 153 24.24 -9.86 8.54
CA ALA A 153 22.95 -9.50 7.97
C ALA A 153 23.27 -8.76 6.68
N ALA A 154 23.10 -9.42 5.54
CA ALA A 154 23.05 -8.74 4.26
C ALA A 154 21.96 -7.66 4.38
N ALA A 155 22.38 -6.39 4.36
CA ALA A 155 21.46 -5.27 4.35
C ALA A 155 20.48 -5.49 3.18
N ALA A 156 19.18 -5.49 3.47
CA ALA A 156 18.18 -5.40 2.41
C ALA A 156 18.56 -4.18 1.55
N PRO A 157 18.65 -4.32 0.22
CA PRO A 157 19.08 -3.22 -0.64
C PRO A 157 18.15 -2.03 -0.40
N ALA A 158 18.71 -0.83 -0.30
CA ALA A 158 17.95 0.40 -0.18
C ALA A 158 16.92 0.44 -1.32
N GLN A 159 15.64 0.21 -0.99
CA GLN A 159 14.57 0.19 -1.99
C GLN A 159 14.45 1.59 -2.59
N LYS A 160 14.74 1.71 -3.89
CA LYS A 160 14.46 2.93 -4.66
C LYS A 160 13.00 3.33 -4.46
N SER A 161 12.73 4.63 -4.40
CA SER A 161 11.36 5.17 -4.34
C SER A 161 10.53 4.60 -5.50
N VAL A 162 9.27 4.32 -5.21
CA VAL A 162 8.28 3.91 -6.21
C VAL A 162 8.19 4.94 -7.32
N CYS A 163 8.15 6.23 -6.97
CA CYS A 163 8.06 7.32 -7.95
C CYS A 163 9.24 7.35 -8.92
N SER A 164 10.45 7.07 -8.42
CA SER A 164 11.63 6.92 -9.28
C SER A 164 11.54 5.69 -10.19
N ALA A 165 11.00 4.57 -9.70
CA ALA A 165 10.84 3.34 -10.47
C ALA A 165 9.81 3.48 -11.60
N VAL A 166 8.80 4.33 -11.43
CA VAL A 166 7.75 4.57 -12.43
C VAL A 166 7.99 5.82 -13.29
N GLY A 167 9.10 6.54 -13.07
CA GLY A 167 9.47 7.72 -13.88
C GLY A 167 8.56 8.94 -13.64
N THR A 168 7.94 9.03 -12.47
CA THR A 168 7.02 10.12 -12.10
C THR A 168 7.64 11.07 -11.10
#